data_AF-A0A221NTX5-F1
#
_entry.id   AF-A0A221NTX5-F1
#
_cell.length_a   1.000
_cell.length_b   1.000
_cell.length_c   1.000
_cell.angle_alpha   90.00
_cell.angle_beta   90.00
_cell.angle_gamma   90.00
#
_symmetry.space_group_name_H-M   'P 1'
#
loop_
_entity.id
_entity.type
_entity.pdbx_description
1 polymer ?
#
loop_
_entity_poly.entity_id
_entity_poly.type
_entity_poly.pdbx_seq_one_letter_code
_entity_poly.pdbx_strand_id
1 'polypeptide(L)'
;MTTPHLLPSDSGGHLSTRPGWREFAQEPPIPPALLSEREYAALSDADLARDTEDRLDHHTRLRVVATSTVRHAVTTGRRLILLNRHAVSARRGLIVSGPAGTGKTIAITQLGLAHEIQDRDRHPNSPDRIPVLYITVPPAATARMIAAEFARFLGLPTPGRFNITDIIEAVVGVCTKGRTGLVLVDFTDRP
;
A
#
# COMPACT_ATOMS: atom_id res chain seq x y z
N MET A 1 8.36 22.55 33.99
CA MET A 1 8.56 21.14 33.57
C MET A 1 7.42 20.79 32.64
N THR A 2 7.67 20.84 31.33
CA THR A 2 6.63 20.71 30.30
C THR A 2 6.68 19.29 29.78
N THR A 3 5.64 18.51 30.10
CA THR A 3 5.43 17.16 29.60
C THR A 3 5.23 17.23 28.08
N PRO A 4 6.03 16.56 27.25
CA PRO A 4 5.79 16.54 25.82
C PRO A 4 4.52 15.71 25.55
N HIS A 5 3.50 16.39 25.02
CA HIS A 5 2.31 15.76 24.48
C HIS A 5 2.74 14.96 23.25
N LEU A 6 2.84 13.63 23.38
CA LEU A 6 2.85 12.76 22.21
C LEU A 6 1.54 12.99 21.48
N LEU A 7 1.61 13.49 20.26
CA LEU A 7 0.48 13.46 19.34
C LEU A 7 0.13 11.98 19.11
N PRO A 8 -1.17 11.61 19.10
CA PRO A 8 -1.57 10.26 18.76
C PRO A 8 -1.01 9.91 17.38
N SER A 9 -0.25 8.82 17.29
CA SER A 9 0.16 8.25 16.01
C SER A 9 -1.10 7.87 15.25
N ASP A 10 -1.34 8.57 14.14
CA ASP A 10 -2.43 8.35 13.19
C ASP A 10 -2.44 6.87 12.77
N SER A 11 -3.32 6.09 13.40
CA SER A 11 -3.33 4.61 13.30
C SER A 11 -4.19 4.11 12.13
N GLY A 12 -4.51 4.97 11.17
CA GLY A 12 -4.95 4.57 9.84
C GLY A 12 -3.72 4.31 8.96
N GLY A 13 -3.30 3.04 8.87
CA GLY A 13 -2.03 2.62 8.29
C GLY A 13 -1.69 3.32 6.97
N HIS A 14 -0.69 4.23 7.00
CA HIS A 14 -0.17 4.83 5.77
C HIS A 14 0.37 3.73 4.85
N LEU A 15 -0.14 3.67 3.61
CA LEU A 15 0.32 2.75 2.55
C LEU A 15 1.84 2.79 2.34
N SER A 16 2.46 3.90 2.74
CA SER A 16 3.90 4.14 2.66
C SER A 16 4.71 3.44 3.77
N THR A 17 4.11 2.49 4.48
CA THR A 17 4.78 1.58 5.42
C THR A 17 4.48 0.13 5.05
N ARG A 18 5.42 -0.80 5.30
CA ARG A 18 5.18 -2.24 5.02
C ARG A 18 3.96 -2.79 5.78
N PRO A 19 3.74 -2.52 7.09
CA PRO A 19 2.55 -2.99 7.78
C PRO A 19 1.26 -2.40 7.17
N GLY A 20 1.23 -1.09 6.91
CA GLY A 20 0.06 -0.44 6.31
C GLY A 20 -0.26 -0.96 4.90
N TRP A 21 0.76 -1.19 4.07
CA TRP A 21 0.57 -1.84 2.77
C TRP A 21 0.03 -3.26 2.90
N ARG A 22 0.57 -4.04 3.85
CA ARG A 22 0.15 -5.42 4.07
C ARG A 22 -1.30 -5.49 4.49
N GLU A 23 -1.72 -4.63 5.43
CA GLU A 23 -3.10 -4.47 5.88
C GLU A 23 -4.02 -4.08 4.72
N PHE A 24 -3.65 -3.07 3.93
CA PHE A 24 -4.40 -2.66 2.73
C PHE A 24 -4.60 -3.81 1.74
N ALA A 25 -3.61 -4.70 1.62
CA ALA A 25 -3.67 -5.84 0.72
C ALA A 25 -4.23 -7.11 1.35
N GLN A 26 -4.68 -7.09 2.60
CA GLN A 26 -5.49 -8.18 3.14
C GLN A 26 -6.83 -8.24 2.39
N GLU A 27 -7.44 -9.42 2.46
CA GLU A 27 -8.77 -9.61 1.90
C GLU A 27 -9.76 -8.66 2.61
N PRO A 28 -10.69 -8.00 1.89
CA PRO A 28 -11.67 -7.15 2.56
C PRO A 28 -12.40 -7.99 3.61
N PRO A 29 -12.76 -7.39 4.76
CA PRO A 29 -13.48 -8.10 5.80
C PRO A 29 -14.73 -8.74 5.21
N ILE A 30 -15.07 -9.93 5.73
CA ILE A 30 -16.27 -10.66 5.34
C ILE A 30 -17.44 -9.66 5.42
N PRO A 31 -18.25 -9.50 4.35
CA PRO A 31 -19.41 -8.62 4.41
C PRO A 31 -20.26 -8.94 5.63
N PRO A 32 -20.69 -7.93 6.41
CA PRO A 32 -21.52 -8.16 7.58
C PRO A 32 -22.80 -8.91 7.17
N ALA A 33 -23.28 -9.77 8.06
CA ALA A 33 -24.47 -10.56 7.81
C ALA A 33 -25.68 -9.63 7.58
N LEU A 34 -26.47 -9.91 6.55
CA LEU A 34 -27.72 -9.18 6.32
C LEU A 34 -28.80 -9.76 7.23
N LEU A 35 -29.05 -9.08 8.34
CA LEU A 35 -30.14 -9.41 9.26
C LEU A 35 -31.49 -9.17 8.58
N SER A 36 -32.43 -10.09 8.79
CA SER A 36 -33.84 -9.85 8.47
C SER A 36 -34.42 -8.75 9.34
N GLU A 37 -35.54 -8.14 8.92
CA GLU A 37 -36.23 -7.10 9.71
C GLU A 37 -36.56 -7.57 11.14
N ARG A 38 -36.90 -8.85 11.31
CA ARG A 38 -37.21 -9.43 12.62
C ARG A 38 -35.97 -9.57 13.50
N GLU A 39 -34.85 -9.99 12.93
CA GLU A 39 -33.58 -10.14 13.66
C GLU A 39 -33.05 -8.76 14.07
N TYR A 40 -33.12 -7.79 13.17
CA TYR A 40 -32.72 -6.42 13.44
C TYR A 40 -33.56 -5.78 14.55
N ALA A 41 -34.89 -5.96 14.52
CA ALA A 41 -35.79 -5.45 15.56
C ALA A 41 -35.60 -6.13 16.93
N ALA A 42 -34.95 -7.29 16.99
CA ALA A 42 -34.67 -8.03 18.21
C ALA A 42 -33.31 -7.70 18.83
N LEU A 43 -32.49 -6.85 18.20
CA LEU A 43 -31.18 -6.45 18.72
C LEU A 43 -31.31 -5.62 20.00
N SER A 44 -30.39 -5.85 20.95
CA SER A 44 -30.17 -4.91 22.05
C SER A 44 -29.50 -3.63 21.55
N ASP A 45 -29.57 -2.54 22.31
CA ASP A 45 -28.88 -1.29 21.95
C ASP A 45 -27.36 -1.50 21.74
N ALA A 46 -26.75 -2.39 22.51
CA ALA A 46 -25.34 -2.72 22.40
C ALA A 46 -25.02 -3.54 21.14
N ASP A 47 -25.92 -4.44 20.73
CA ASP A 47 -25.75 -5.20 19.48
C ASP A 47 -26.00 -4.32 18.26
N LEU A 48 -26.99 -3.41 18.35
CA LEU A 48 -27.28 -2.44 17.30
C LEU A 48 -26.09 -1.50 17.04
N ALA A 49 -25.43 -1.04 18.11
CA ALA A 49 -24.23 -0.21 17.98
C ALA A 49 -23.09 -0.96 17.27
N ARG A 50 -22.88 -2.24 17.61
CA ARG A 50 -21.88 -3.09 16.93
C ARG A 50 -22.23 -3.35 15.47
N ASP A 51 -23.47 -3.73 15.17
CA ASP A 51 -23.93 -3.95 13.78
C ASP A 51 -23.73 -2.67 12.93
N THR A 52 -24.06 -1.51 13.49
CA THR A 52 -23.88 -0.21 12.83
C THR A 52 -22.40 0.07 12.57
N GLU A 53 -21.54 -0.15 13.56
CA GLU A 53 -20.10 0.06 13.43
C GLU A 53 -19.48 -0.89 12.41
N ASP A 54 -19.82 -2.18 12.44
CA ASP A 54 -19.34 -3.19 11.49
C ASP A 54 -19.79 -2.87 10.05
N ARG A 55 -21.02 -2.40 9.87
CA ARG A 55 -21.54 -1.97 8.57
C ARG A 55 -20.87 -0.70 8.06
N LEU A 56 -20.65 0.27 8.94
CA LEU A 56 -19.90 1.48 8.59
C LEU A 56 -18.46 1.14 8.22
N ASP A 57 -17.76 0.35 9.02
CA ASP A 57 -16.39 -0.11 8.74
C ASP A 57 -16.32 -0.84 7.40
N HIS A 58 -17.24 -1.78 7.14
CA HIS A 58 -17.36 -2.46 5.85
C HIS A 58 -17.53 -1.46 4.68
N HIS A 59 -18.41 -0.47 4.83
CA HIS A 59 -18.66 0.53 3.79
C HIS A 59 -17.46 1.45 3.56
N THR A 60 -16.67 1.76 4.59
CA THR A 60 -15.43 2.54 4.42
C THR A 60 -14.33 1.78 3.68
N ARG A 61 -14.35 0.44 3.72
CA ARG A 61 -13.35 -0.44 3.10
C ARG A 61 -13.77 -1.00 1.73
N LEU A 62 -14.89 -0.54 1.17
CA LEU A 62 -15.34 -0.97 -0.15
C LEU A 62 -14.21 -0.76 -1.19
N ARG A 63 -13.83 -1.84 -1.88
CA ARG A 63 -12.80 -1.76 -2.92
C ARG A 63 -13.24 -0.80 -4.02
N VAL A 64 -12.29 0.02 -4.46
CA VAL A 64 -12.46 0.99 -5.55
C VAL A 64 -13.13 0.33 -6.75
N VAL A 65 -14.24 0.92 -7.23
CA VAL A 65 -14.87 0.53 -8.49
C VAL A 65 -13.86 0.73 -9.61
N ALA A 66 -13.49 -0.36 -10.27
CA ALA A 66 -12.46 -0.36 -11.31
C ALA A 66 -12.89 0.49 -12.50
N THR A 67 -12.48 1.76 -12.54
CA THR A 67 -12.67 2.63 -13.71
C THR A 67 -11.87 2.10 -14.90
N SER A 68 -12.22 2.50 -16.12
CA SER A 68 -11.47 2.10 -17.34
C SER A 68 -9.98 2.45 -17.24
N THR A 69 -9.65 3.64 -16.70
CA THR A 69 -8.27 4.09 -16.46
C THR A 69 -7.52 3.18 -15.49
N VAL A 70 -8.13 2.83 -14.35
CA VAL A 70 -7.52 1.93 -13.36
C VAL A 70 -7.29 0.55 -13.99
N ARG A 71 -8.29 -0.01 -14.69
CA ARG A 71 -8.15 -1.30 -15.39
C ARG A 71 -7.02 -1.27 -16.42
N HIS A 72 -6.90 -0.19 -17.17
CA HIS A 72 -5.84 -0.04 -18.16
C HIS A 72 -4.45 -0.01 -17.50
N ALA A 73 -4.26 0.80 -16.46
CA ALA A 73 -3.01 0.87 -15.71
C ALA A 73 -2.61 -0.48 -15.10
N VAL A 74 -3.57 -1.18 -14.47
CA VAL A 74 -3.35 -2.52 -13.90
C VAL A 74 -2.95 -3.52 -14.97
N THR A 75 -3.66 -3.53 -16.11
CA THR A 75 -3.39 -4.46 -17.22
C THR A 75 -2.02 -4.22 -17.84
N THR A 76 -1.70 -2.97 -18.15
CA THR A 76 -0.41 -2.56 -18.71
C THR A 76 0.72 -2.86 -17.74
N GLY A 77 0.57 -2.49 -16.47
CA GLY A 77 1.57 -2.75 -15.43
C GLY A 77 1.85 -4.24 -15.24
N ARG A 78 0.81 -5.09 -15.19
CA ARG A 78 0.98 -6.56 -15.11
C ARG A 78 1.77 -7.12 -16.29
N ARG A 79 1.53 -6.64 -17.52
CA ARG A 79 2.31 -7.03 -18.70
C ARG A 79 3.78 -6.64 -18.58
N LEU A 80 4.06 -5.43 -18.10
CA LEU A 80 5.44 -4.96 -17.90
C LEU A 80 6.17 -5.78 -16.83
N ILE A 81 5.50 -6.11 -15.72
CA ILE A 81 6.04 -6.98 -14.67
C ILE A 81 6.44 -8.35 -15.27
N LEU A 82 5.57 -8.95 -16.09
CA LEU A 82 5.87 -10.22 -16.77
C LEU A 82 7.07 -10.10 -17.72
N LEU A 83 7.10 -9.05 -18.54
CA LEU A 83 8.20 -8.79 -19.47
C LEU A 83 9.53 -8.55 -18.76
N ASN A 84 9.51 -7.98 -17.55
CA ASN A 84 10.71 -7.72 -16.77
C ASN A 84 11.29 -8.96 -16.08
N ARG A 85 10.57 -10.09 -15.99
CA ARG A 85 11.03 -11.31 -15.31
C ARG A 85 12.33 -11.88 -15.89
N HIS A 86 12.52 -11.74 -17.19
CA HIS A 86 13.69 -12.25 -17.90
C HIS A 86 14.60 -11.11 -18.40
N ALA A 87 14.29 -9.86 -18.06
CA ALA A 87 15.10 -8.72 -18.43
C ALA A 87 16.33 -8.63 -17.52
N VAL A 88 17.51 -8.84 -18.12
CA VAL A 88 18.81 -8.70 -17.45
C VAL A 88 19.19 -7.22 -17.30
N SER A 89 18.83 -6.38 -18.28
CA SER A 89 19.01 -4.93 -18.27
C SER A 89 17.80 -4.22 -18.89
N ALA A 90 17.73 -2.89 -18.79
CA ALA A 90 16.69 -2.06 -19.39
C ALA A 90 15.24 -2.47 -19.04
N ARG A 91 14.97 -2.71 -17.75
CA ARG A 91 13.62 -3.01 -17.25
C ARG A 91 12.67 -1.87 -17.59
N ARG A 92 11.46 -2.24 -18.03
CA ARG A 92 10.44 -1.28 -18.47
C ARG A 92 9.67 -0.76 -17.26
N GLY A 93 9.48 0.55 -17.20
CA GLY A 93 8.63 1.22 -16.20
C GLY A 93 7.25 1.57 -16.76
N LEU A 94 6.34 1.91 -15.85
CA LEU A 94 5.04 2.51 -16.17
C LEU A 94 4.98 3.90 -15.55
N ILE A 95 4.60 4.90 -16.34
CA ILE A 95 4.29 6.24 -15.85
C ILE A 95 2.78 6.43 -15.97
N VAL A 96 2.15 6.83 -14.87
CA VAL A 96 0.72 7.19 -14.82
C VAL A 96 0.62 8.69 -14.64
N SER A 97 0.18 9.39 -15.68
CA SER A 97 0.10 10.85 -15.72
C SER A 97 -1.32 11.34 -15.94
N GLY A 98 -1.61 12.54 -15.45
CA GLY A 98 -2.92 13.18 -15.56
C GLY A 98 -3.13 14.26 -14.49
N PRO A 99 -4.17 15.10 -14.63
CA PRO A 99 -4.50 16.14 -13.65
C PRO A 99 -4.67 15.60 -12.21
N ALA A 100 -4.59 16.48 -11.23
CA ALA A 100 -4.91 16.15 -9.83
C ALA A 100 -6.33 15.56 -9.71
N GLY A 101 -6.53 14.62 -8.79
CA GLY A 101 -7.84 13.99 -8.57
C GLY A 101 -8.29 12.95 -9.61
N THR A 102 -7.50 12.66 -10.64
CA THR A 102 -7.88 11.69 -11.70
C THR A 102 -7.64 10.22 -11.35
N GLY A 103 -7.38 9.91 -10.07
CA GLY A 103 -7.19 8.54 -9.60
C GLY A 103 -5.84 7.93 -9.97
N LYS A 104 -4.77 8.72 -10.15
CA LYS A 104 -3.41 8.21 -10.40
C LYS A 104 -2.90 7.32 -9.26
N THR A 105 -2.96 7.84 -8.03
CA THR A 105 -2.65 7.09 -6.80
C THR A 105 -3.48 5.80 -6.74
N ILE A 106 -4.77 5.89 -7.03
CA ILE A 106 -5.67 4.73 -7.09
C ILE A 106 -5.18 3.72 -8.15
N ALA A 107 -4.81 4.16 -9.34
CA ALA A 107 -4.37 3.27 -10.41
C ALA A 107 -3.10 2.49 -10.04
N ILE A 108 -2.10 3.16 -9.44
CA ILE A 108 -0.85 2.50 -9.03
C ILE A 108 -1.03 1.62 -7.79
N THR A 109 -1.85 2.02 -6.81
CA THR A 109 -2.11 1.19 -5.62
C THR A 109 -2.92 -0.05 -5.99
N GLN A 110 -3.89 0.06 -6.91
CA GLN A 110 -4.61 -1.09 -7.43
C GLN A 110 -3.72 -2.02 -8.26
N LEU A 111 -2.74 -1.49 -9.02
CA LEU A 111 -1.72 -2.32 -9.68
C LEU A 111 -0.86 -3.06 -8.65
N GLY A 112 -0.44 -2.39 -7.58
CA GLY A 112 0.30 -3.00 -6.48
C GLY A 112 -0.50 -4.10 -5.80
N LEU A 113 -1.74 -3.82 -5.41
CA LEU A 113 -2.64 -4.81 -4.80
C LEU A 113 -2.79 -6.06 -5.68
N ALA A 114 -3.01 -5.83 -6.98
CA ALA A 114 -3.10 -6.88 -7.98
C ALA A 114 -1.81 -7.71 -8.14
N HIS A 115 -0.64 -7.13 -7.87
CA HIS A 115 0.65 -7.84 -7.88
C HIS A 115 0.88 -8.61 -6.58
N GLU A 116 0.58 -7.98 -5.44
CA GLU A 116 0.71 -8.54 -4.10
C GLU A 116 -0.11 -9.82 -3.93
N ILE A 117 -1.41 -9.78 -4.26
CA ILE A 117 -2.30 -10.95 -4.20
C ILE A 117 -1.73 -12.08 -5.06
N GLN A 118 -1.33 -11.75 -6.29
CA GLN A 118 -0.81 -12.74 -7.23
C GLN A 118 0.54 -13.35 -6.81
N ASP A 119 1.37 -12.62 -6.05
CA ASP A 119 2.60 -13.16 -5.48
C ASP A 119 2.30 -14.09 -4.30
N ARG A 120 1.38 -13.69 -3.40
CA ARG A 120 0.92 -14.51 -2.27
C ARG A 120 0.30 -15.82 -2.73
N ASP A 121 -0.57 -15.78 -3.74
CA ASP A 121 -1.20 -17.00 -4.31
C ASP A 121 -0.16 -17.99 -4.84
N ARG A 122 0.95 -17.50 -5.41
CA ARG A 122 2.04 -18.34 -5.92
C ARG A 122 2.99 -18.82 -4.84
N HIS A 123 3.05 -18.11 -3.72
CA HIS A 123 4.02 -18.32 -2.64
C HIS A 123 3.32 -18.34 -1.27
N PRO A 124 2.31 -19.22 -1.06
CA PRO A 124 1.48 -19.20 0.14
C PRO A 124 2.27 -19.44 1.44
N ASN A 125 3.38 -20.18 1.33
CA ASN A 125 4.24 -20.54 2.47
C ASN A 125 5.42 -19.57 2.66
N SER A 126 5.34 -18.33 2.17
CA SER A 126 6.44 -17.36 2.22
C SER A 126 5.96 -15.98 2.72
N PRO A 127 5.58 -15.87 4.01
CA PRO A 127 5.00 -14.65 4.58
C PRO A 127 5.98 -13.47 4.65
N ASP A 128 7.28 -13.73 4.56
CA ASP A 128 8.33 -12.71 4.63
C ASP A 128 8.55 -11.96 3.33
N ARG A 129 7.89 -12.37 2.24
CA ARG A 129 7.97 -11.67 0.96
C ARG A 129 7.43 -10.24 1.09
N ILE A 130 7.98 -9.36 0.26
CA ILE A 130 7.65 -7.94 0.12
C ILE A 130 7.45 -7.65 -1.37
N PRO A 131 6.38 -8.19 -1.99
CA PRO A 131 6.19 -8.11 -3.45
C PRO A 131 6.15 -6.68 -3.97
N VAL A 132 5.54 -5.78 -3.17
CA VAL A 132 5.37 -4.36 -3.49
C VAL A 132 6.03 -3.48 -2.43
N LEU A 133 6.73 -2.45 -2.91
CA LEU A 133 7.21 -1.33 -2.12
C LEU A 133 6.51 -0.06 -2.61
N TYR A 134 5.78 0.62 -1.73
CA TYR A 134 5.06 1.86 -2.06
C TYR A 134 5.65 3.05 -1.28
N ILE A 135 6.06 4.10 -1.98
CA ILE A 135 6.51 5.34 -1.35
C ILE A 135 5.78 6.55 -1.91
N THR A 136 5.67 7.57 -1.07
CA THR A 136 5.19 8.90 -1.43
C THR A 136 6.37 9.86 -1.40
N VAL A 137 6.52 10.67 -2.42
CA VAL A 137 7.62 11.62 -2.51
C VAL A 137 7.08 13.03 -2.79
N PRO A 138 7.64 14.07 -2.15
CA PRO A 138 7.25 15.45 -2.43
C PRO A 138 7.72 15.89 -3.83
N PRO A 139 7.15 16.98 -4.37
CA PRO A 139 7.68 17.62 -5.56
C PRO A 139 9.16 17.99 -5.33
N ALA A 140 10.03 17.68 -6.29
CA ALA A 140 11.50 17.87 -6.19
C ALA A 140 12.23 16.98 -5.16
N ALA A 141 11.71 15.78 -4.86
CA ALA A 141 12.42 14.81 -4.02
C ALA A 141 13.84 14.50 -4.51
N THR A 142 14.81 14.66 -3.61
CA THR A 142 16.22 14.29 -3.86
C THR A 142 16.41 12.78 -3.75
N ALA A 143 17.50 12.25 -4.34
CA ALA A 143 17.86 10.84 -4.20
C ALA A 143 17.95 10.39 -2.72
N ARG A 144 18.42 11.28 -1.83
CA ARG A 144 18.49 11.02 -0.39
C ARG A 144 17.09 10.89 0.24
N MET A 145 16.14 11.72 -0.18
CA MET A 145 14.76 11.64 0.30
C MET A 145 14.10 10.34 -0.17
N ILE A 146 14.30 9.93 -1.44
CA ILE A 146 13.79 8.66 -1.97
C ILE A 146 14.38 7.47 -1.19
N ALA A 147 15.69 7.48 -0.94
CA ALA A 147 16.35 6.44 -0.16
C ALA A 147 15.79 6.35 1.28
N ALA A 148 15.54 7.50 1.91
CA ALA A 148 14.93 7.57 3.23
C ALA A 148 13.49 7.01 3.23
N GLU A 149 12.69 7.33 2.20
CA GLU A 149 11.33 6.80 2.05
C GLU A 149 11.32 5.28 1.84
N PHE A 150 12.27 4.73 1.08
CA PHE A 150 12.45 3.27 0.98
C PHE A 150 12.79 2.64 2.33
N ALA A 151 13.74 3.21 3.06
CA ALA A 151 14.12 2.72 4.38
C ALA A 151 12.95 2.77 5.37
N ARG A 152 12.22 3.89 5.39
CA ARG A 152 11.02 4.10 6.21
C ARG A 152 9.94 3.08 5.88
N PHE A 153 9.67 2.81 4.60
CA PHE A 153 8.72 1.77 4.20
C PHE A 153 9.11 0.41 4.76
N LEU A 154 10.39 0.05 4.65
CA LEU A 154 10.92 -1.24 5.08
C LEU A 154 11.11 -1.37 6.60
N GLY A 155 10.90 -0.30 7.37
CA GLY A 155 11.12 -0.28 8.81
C GLY A 155 12.61 -0.31 9.19
N LEU A 156 13.49 0.13 8.29
CA LEU A 156 14.92 0.22 8.54
C LEU A 156 15.22 1.45 9.42
N PRO A 157 16.16 1.35 10.37
CA PRO A 157 16.55 2.50 11.19
C PRO A 157 17.19 3.59 10.32
N THR A 158 16.70 4.83 10.43
CA THR A 158 17.25 6.01 9.74
C THR A 158 17.78 7.09 10.72
N PRO A 159 18.87 6.85 11.47
CA PRO A 159 19.68 7.85 12.13
C PRO A 159 19.94 9.10 11.28
N GLY A 160 19.94 10.25 11.94
CA GLY A 160 20.12 11.56 11.29
C GLY A 160 21.47 11.76 10.58
N ARG A 161 22.42 10.85 10.76
CA ARG A 161 23.73 10.83 10.08
C ARG A 161 23.99 9.45 9.46
N PHE A 162 23.24 9.11 8.41
CA PHE A 162 23.56 7.95 7.58
C PHE A 162 24.09 8.38 6.22
N ASN A 163 25.09 7.65 5.72
CA ASN A 163 25.53 7.73 4.34
C ASN A 163 24.43 7.15 3.44
N ILE A 164 24.16 7.80 2.30
CA ILE A 164 23.16 7.35 1.33
C ILE A 164 23.49 5.94 0.81
N THR A 165 24.77 5.61 0.67
CA THR A 165 25.21 4.28 0.22
C THR A 165 24.77 3.18 1.18
N ASP A 166 24.97 3.37 2.48
CA ASP A 166 24.60 2.37 3.50
C ASP A 166 23.08 2.14 3.53
N ILE A 167 22.29 3.22 3.38
CA ILE A 167 20.83 3.14 3.28
C ILE A 167 20.44 2.31 2.05
N ILE A 168 21.01 2.62 0.89
CA ILE A 168 20.69 1.92 -0.36
C ILE A 168 21.10 0.45 -0.27
N GLU A 169 22.26 0.14 0.30
CA GLU A 169 22.70 -1.25 0.47
C GLU A 169 21.75 -2.03 1.38
N ALA A 170 21.33 -1.44 2.50
CA ALA A 170 20.35 -2.06 3.40
C ALA A 170 18.99 -2.26 2.70
N VAL A 171 18.49 -1.24 1.99
CA VAL A 171 17.24 -1.32 1.22
C VAL A 171 17.31 -2.43 0.16
N VAL A 172 18.38 -2.46 -0.65
CA VAL A 172 18.58 -3.48 -1.68
C VAL A 172 18.67 -4.87 -1.06
N GLY A 173 19.37 -5.01 0.07
CA GLY A 173 19.47 -6.27 0.81
C GLY A 173 18.11 -6.80 1.25
N VAL A 174 17.27 -5.95 1.83
CA VAL A 174 15.91 -6.33 2.24
C VAL A 174 15.01 -6.62 1.04
N CYS A 175 15.00 -5.76 0.02
CA CYS A 175 14.19 -5.98 -1.19
C CYS A 175 14.57 -7.27 -1.92
N THR A 176 15.86 -7.61 -1.96
CA THR A 176 16.35 -8.86 -2.57
C THR A 176 15.88 -10.08 -1.80
N LYS A 177 16.08 -10.09 -0.47
CA LYS A 177 15.62 -11.19 0.41
C LYS A 177 14.09 -11.33 0.39
N GLY A 178 13.38 -10.20 0.43
CA GLY A 178 11.93 -10.09 0.37
C GLY A 178 11.35 -10.32 -1.03
N ARG A 179 12.17 -10.51 -2.07
CA ARG A 179 11.73 -10.76 -3.45
C ARG A 179 10.81 -9.66 -4.00
N THR A 180 11.13 -8.40 -3.71
CA THR A 180 10.40 -7.25 -4.22
C THR A 180 10.42 -7.22 -5.74
N GLY A 181 9.23 -7.24 -6.34
CA GLY A 181 9.02 -7.30 -7.79
C GLY A 181 8.47 -6.00 -8.38
N LEU A 182 7.94 -5.12 -7.54
CA LEU A 182 7.34 -3.87 -7.95
C LEU A 182 7.64 -2.74 -6.95
N VAL A 183 8.15 -1.62 -7.45
CA VAL A 183 8.31 -0.38 -6.70
C VAL A 183 7.33 0.64 -7.26
N LEU A 184 6.49 1.18 -6.40
CA LEU A 184 5.52 2.23 -6.71
C LEU A 184 5.98 3.54 -6.07
N VAL A 185 6.04 4.58 -6.89
CA VAL A 185 6.42 5.93 -6.45
C VAL A 185 5.26 6.86 -6.77
N ASP A 186 4.64 7.39 -5.73
CA ASP A 186 3.57 8.38 -5.85
C ASP A 186 4.09 9.78 -5.53
N PHE A 187 3.79 10.74 -6.40
CA PHE A 187 4.12 12.14 -6.15
C PHE A 187 2.94 12.78 -5.45
N THR A 188 3.10 13.04 -4.16
CA THR A 188 2.06 13.73 -3.40
C THR A 188 2.19 15.22 -3.59
N ASP A 189 1.11 15.89 -3.95
CA ASP A 189 1.01 17.37 -3.97
C ASP A 189 0.93 17.98 -2.55
N ARG A 190 1.33 17.25 -1.50
CA ARG A 190 1.25 17.78 -0.13
C ARG A 190 2.20 18.98 0.00
N PRO A 191 1.70 20.18 0.37
CA PRO A 191 2.54 21.32 0.72
C PRO A 191 3.32 21.07 2.00
#